data_AF-A0A432R565-F1
#
_entry.id   AF-A0A432R565-F1
#
_cell.length_a   1.000
_cell.length_b   1.000
_cell.length_c   1.000
_cell.angle_alpha   90.00
_cell.angle_beta   90.00
_cell.angle_gamma   90.00
#
_symmetry.space_group_name_H-M   'P 1'
#
loop_
_entity.id
_entity.type
_entity.pdbx_description
1 polymer ?
#
loop_
_entity_poly.entity_id
_entity_poly.type
_entity_poly.pdbx_seq_one_letter_code
_entity_poly.pdbx_strand_id
1 'polypeptide(L)'
;MKRFMLMLVPVILFAETSQLLECNKVFEERKEELTLKLEAIDEARQAYEALKEASELMLKRKEERLLTQERELNTTRRQLDEERQRIEALIAENEKLLKAIQEAKIDKVAKSYSKMQPSAAAQVLEQMDPQDAADILILLKPRSVGRILAKMAPQKASEITTLLQKDSHQAKDLKQEKKSL
;
A
#
# COMPACT_ATOMS: atom_id res chain seq x y z
N MET A 1 -98.30 -34.95 59.88
CA MET A 1 -97.74 -34.08 58.81
C MET A 1 -96.20 -34.10 58.88
N LYS A 2 -95.55 -35.13 58.31
CA LYS A 2 -94.09 -35.39 58.44
C LYS A 2 -93.39 -35.69 57.10
N ARG A 3 -93.96 -35.30 55.96
CA ARG A 3 -93.45 -35.66 54.61
C ARG A 3 -92.81 -34.52 53.80
N PHE A 4 -92.78 -33.29 54.32
CA PHE A 4 -92.22 -32.14 53.57
C PHE A 4 -90.78 -31.76 53.94
N MET A 5 -90.19 -32.42 54.96
CA MET A 5 -88.85 -32.10 55.47
C MET A 5 -87.76 -33.06 54.94
N LEU A 6 -87.92 -33.62 53.75
CA LEU A 6 -86.93 -34.52 53.12
C LEU A 6 -86.56 -34.14 51.68
N MET A 7 -87.15 -33.06 51.14
CA MET A 7 -86.92 -32.59 49.76
C MET A 7 -86.02 -31.34 49.66
N LEU A 8 -85.55 -30.78 50.78
CA LEU A 8 -84.75 -29.54 50.78
C LEU A 8 -83.24 -29.79 50.92
N VAL A 9 -82.83 -31.01 51.30
CA VAL A 9 -81.41 -31.42 51.40
C VAL A 9 -80.73 -31.66 50.04
N PRO A 10 -81.40 -32.15 48.97
CA PRO A 10 -80.72 -32.37 47.69
C PRO A 10 -80.35 -31.06 46.98
N VAL A 11 -81.14 -30.00 47.17
CA VAL A 11 -81.01 -28.75 46.41
C VAL A 11 -79.78 -27.92 46.83
N ILE A 12 -79.38 -28.01 48.10
CA ILE A 12 -78.22 -27.26 48.61
C ILE A 12 -76.89 -27.89 48.14
N LEU A 13 -76.85 -29.22 47.94
CA LEU A 13 -75.69 -29.93 47.40
C LEU A 13 -75.47 -29.70 45.90
N PHE A 14 -76.51 -29.31 45.15
CA PHE A 14 -76.41 -29.02 43.71
C PHE A 14 -75.97 -27.58 43.39
N ALA A 15 -76.01 -26.65 44.36
CA ALA A 15 -75.61 -25.26 44.15
C ALA A 15 -74.08 -25.05 44.28
N GLU A 16 -73.39 -25.85 45.09
CA GLU A 16 -71.93 -25.79 45.23
C GLU A 16 -71.20 -26.41 44.02
N THR A 17 -71.84 -27.33 43.29
CA THR A 17 -71.22 -28.02 42.14
C THR A 17 -71.19 -27.19 40.85
N SER A 18 -72.08 -26.19 40.69
CA SER A 18 -72.12 -25.35 39.48
C SER A 18 -71.01 -24.28 39.44
N GLN A 19 -70.66 -23.66 40.57
CA GLN A 19 -69.58 -22.67 40.64
C GLN A 19 -68.19 -23.32 40.43
N LEU A 20 -68.01 -24.55 40.92
CA LEU A 20 -66.78 -25.32 40.75
C LEU A 20 -66.55 -25.75 39.29
N LEU A 21 -67.63 -25.99 38.54
CA LEU A 21 -67.58 -26.35 37.12
C LEU A 21 -67.17 -25.15 36.23
N GLU A 22 -67.61 -23.94 36.56
CA GLU A 22 -67.22 -22.70 35.86
C GLU A 22 -65.77 -22.31 36.15
N CYS A 23 -65.32 -22.44 37.41
CA CYS A 23 -63.91 -22.25 37.76
C CYS A 23 -63.00 -23.18 36.95
N ASN A 24 -63.34 -24.47 36.84
CA ASN A 24 -62.53 -25.43 36.07
C ASN A 24 -62.39 -25.06 34.59
N LYS A 25 -63.42 -24.49 33.94
CA LYS A 25 -63.32 -24.05 32.55
C LYS A 25 -62.36 -22.87 32.38
N VAL A 26 -62.47 -21.86 33.25
CA VAL A 26 -61.57 -20.69 33.23
C VAL A 26 -60.13 -21.11 33.53
N PHE A 27 -59.91 -22.07 34.42
CA PHE A 27 -58.57 -22.60 34.70
C PHE A 27 -57.98 -23.37 33.52
N GLU A 28 -58.75 -24.22 32.83
CA GLU A 28 -58.26 -24.94 31.65
C GLU A 28 -57.98 -23.97 30.48
N GLU A 29 -58.82 -22.96 30.23
CA GLU A 29 -58.55 -21.94 29.20
C GLU A 29 -57.26 -21.15 29.50
N ARG A 30 -57.03 -20.75 30.75
CA ARG A 30 -55.80 -20.03 31.14
C ARG A 30 -54.56 -20.92 31.07
N LYS A 31 -54.71 -22.20 31.38
CA LYS A 31 -53.64 -23.19 31.25
C LYS A 31 -53.27 -23.38 29.78
N GLU A 32 -54.25 -23.48 28.88
CA GLU A 32 -54.03 -23.53 27.43
C GLU A 32 -53.37 -22.24 26.89
N GLU A 33 -53.82 -21.06 27.35
CA GLU A 33 -53.20 -19.78 26.99
C GLU A 33 -51.73 -19.69 27.46
N LEU A 34 -51.44 -20.16 28.68
CA LEU A 34 -50.10 -20.20 29.23
C LEU A 34 -49.20 -21.20 28.49
N THR A 35 -49.71 -22.37 28.09
CA THR A 35 -48.94 -23.34 27.31
C THR A 35 -48.56 -22.76 25.94
N LEU A 36 -49.49 -22.10 25.25
CA LEU A 36 -49.20 -21.44 23.96
C LEU A 36 -48.16 -20.33 24.10
N LYS A 37 -48.22 -19.55 25.17
CA LYS A 37 -47.21 -18.51 25.45
C LYS A 37 -45.85 -19.10 25.77
N LEU A 38 -45.80 -20.21 26.51
CA LEU A 38 -44.55 -20.91 26.80
C LEU A 38 -43.91 -21.46 25.52
N GLU A 39 -44.71 -22.08 24.64
CA GLU A 39 -44.24 -22.55 23.33
C GLU A 39 -43.67 -21.40 22.49
N ALA A 40 -44.37 -20.26 22.42
CA ALA A 40 -43.88 -19.08 21.69
C ALA A 40 -42.58 -18.51 22.28
N ILE A 41 -42.42 -18.53 23.61
CA ILE A 41 -41.18 -18.09 24.27
C ILE A 41 -40.03 -19.06 23.96
N ASP A 42 -40.29 -20.37 23.98
CA ASP A 42 -39.29 -21.39 23.67
C ASP A 42 -38.83 -21.30 22.20
N GLU A 43 -39.75 -21.10 21.26
CA GLU A 43 -39.42 -20.85 19.84
C GLU A 43 -38.57 -19.59 19.67
N ALA A 44 -38.96 -18.47 20.30
CA ALA A 44 -38.22 -17.22 20.24
C ALA A 44 -36.82 -17.37 20.86
N ARG A 45 -36.70 -18.13 21.95
CA ARG A 45 -35.43 -18.43 22.61
C ARG A 45 -34.51 -19.25 21.70
N GLN A 46 -35.01 -20.30 21.08
CA GLN A 46 -34.24 -21.13 20.14
C GLN A 46 -33.75 -20.30 18.94
N ALA A 47 -34.62 -19.45 18.39
CA ALA A 47 -34.24 -18.55 17.29
C ALA A 47 -33.16 -17.55 17.72
N TYR A 48 -33.27 -17.00 18.93
CA TYR A 48 -32.27 -16.09 19.50
C TYR A 48 -30.92 -16.80 19.74
N GLU A 49 -30.93 -18.00 20.32
CA GLU A 49 -29.74 -18.80 20.57
C GLU A 49 -29.02 -19.14 19.25
N ALA A 50 -29.75 -19.59 18.23
CA ALA A 50 -29.20 -19.86 16.91
C ALA A 50 -28.59 -18.60 16.25
N LEU A 51 -29.27 -17.46 16.34
CA LEU A 51 -28.75 -16.19 15.82
C LEU A 51 -27.49 -15.75 16.57
N LYS A 52 -27.48 -15.90 17.90
CA LYS A 52 -26.34 -15.55 18.75
C LYS A 52 -25.12 -16.40 18.39
N GLU A 53 -25.27 -17.72 18.28
CA GLU A 53 -24.18 -18.61 17.88
C GLU A 53 -23.63 -18.28 16.49
N ALA A 54 -24.52 -18.02 15.53
CA ALA A 54 -24.11 -17.62 14.18
C ALA A 54 -23.34 -16.30 14.19
N SER A 55 -23.77 -15.32 14.99
CA SER A 55 -23.09 -14.05 15.19
C SER A 55 -21.71 -14.22 15.81
N GLU A 56 -21.61 -14.98 16.89
CA GLU A 56 -20.34 -15.24 17.57
C GLU A 56 -19.33 -15.95 16.65
N LEU A 57 -19.77 -16.91 15.85
CA LEU A 57 -18.92 -17.57 14.86
C LEU A 57 -18.43 -16.58 13.79
N MET A 58 -19.31 -15.72 13.30
CA MET A 58 -18.93 -14.70 12.30
C MET A 58 -17.95 -13.68 12.86
N LEU A 59 -18.11 -13.26 14.12
CA LEU A 59 -17.18 -12.36 14.80
C LEU A 59 -15.82 -13.01 14.97
N LYS A 60 -15.76 -14.25 15.47
CA LYS A 60 -14.50 -15.01 15.60
C LYS A 60 -13.75 -15.12 14.28
N ARG A 61 -14.45 -15.47 13.18
CA ARG A 61 -13.84 -15.53 11.84
C ARG A 61 -13.31 -14.18 11.36
N LYS A 62 -14.02 -13.08 11.66
CA LYS A 62 -13.56 -11.73 11.34
C LYS A 62 -12.32 -11.36 12.14
N GLU A 63 -12.29 -11.66 13.44
CA GLU A 63 -11.14 -11.41 14.32
C GLU A 63 -9.91 -12.19 13.85
N GLU A 64 -10.06 -13.47 13.53
CA GLU A 64 -8.98 -14.30 12.99
C GLU A 64 -8.45 -13.73 11.67
N ARG A 65 -9.34 -13.33 10.75
CA ARG A 65 -8.96 -12.72 9.48
C ARG A 65 -8.24 -11.38 9.66
N LEU A 66 -8.70 -10.54 10.58
CA LEU A 66 -8.05 -9.26 10.87
C LEU A 66 -6.66 -9.49 11.46
N LEU A 67 -6.51 -10.47 12.35
CA LEU A 67 -5.22 -10.83 12.93
C LEU A 67 -4.24 -11.34 11.87
N THR A 68 -4.68 -12.17 10.92
CA THR A 68 -3.81 -12.62 9.82
C THR A 68 -3.43 -11.45 8.91
N GLN A 69 -4.38 -10.60 8.54
CA GLN A 69 -4.12 -9.40 7.73
C GLN A 69 -3.16 -8.43 8.41
N GLU A 70 -3.30 -8.21 9.71
CA GLU A 70 -2.40 -7.34 10.48
C GLU A 70 -0.97 -7.90 10.51
N ARG A 71 -0.82 -9.23 10.67
CA ARG A 71 0.50 -9.88 10.60
C ARG A 71 1.12 -9.72 9.22
N GLU A 72 0.37 -10.01 8.16
CA GLU A 72 0.84 -9.85 6.78
C GLU A 72 1.26 -8.42 6.50
N LEU A 73 0.42 -7.43 6.82
CA LEU A 73 0.73 -6.01 6.65
C LEU A 73 1.99 -5.60 7.40
N ASN A 74 2.16 -6.05 8.64
CA ASN A 74 3.37 -5.77 9.42
C ASN A 74 4.62 -6.40 8.79
N THR A 75 4.52 -7.62 8.26
CA THR A 75 5.65 -8.26 7.55
C THR A 75 6.01 -7.52 6.27
N THR A 76 5.02 -7.18 5.44
CA THR A 76 5.24 -6.42 4.20
C THR A 76 5.82 -5.03 4.48
N ARG A 77 5.35 -4.35 5.54
CA ARG A 77 5.88 -3.05 5.93
C ARG A 77 7.35 -3.12 6.30
N ARG A 78 7.77 -4.13 7.08
CA ARG A 78 9.18 -4.34 7.42
C ARG A 78 10.04 -4.58 6.18
N GLN A 79 9.59 -5.46 5.28
CA GLN A 79 10.29 -5.72 4.02
C GLN A 79 10.43 -4.46 3.16
N LEU A 80 9.38 -3.64 3.09
CA LEU A 80 9.41 -2.39 2.34
C LEU A 80 10.39 -1.38 2.95
N ASP A 81 10.44 -1.28 4.28
CA ASP A 81 11.37 -0.40 4.99
C ASP A 81 12.82 -0.85 4.78
N GLU A 82 13.11 -2.16 4.82
CA GLU A 82 14.42 -2.74 4.54
C GLU A 82 14.87 -2.46 3.08
N GLU A 83 13.99 -2.71 2.11
CA GLU A 83 14.30 -2.43 0.69
C GLU A 83 14.50 -0.94 0.44
N ARG A 84 13.73 -0.06 1.08
CA ARG A 84 13.94 1.41 1.00
C ARG A 84 15.33 1.79 1.50
N GLN A 85 15.73 1.31 2.67
CA GLN A 85 17.06 1.59 3.23
C GLN A 85 18.17 1.07 2.31
N ARG A 86 17.99 -0.12 1.73
CA ARG A 86 18.94 -0.69 0.77
C ARG A 86 19.07 0.17 -0.49
N ILE A 87 17.95 0.63 -1.05
CA ILE A 87 17.93 1.51 -2.22
C ILE A 87 18.61 2.84 -1.90
N GLU A 88 18.31 3.46 -0.76
CA GLU A 88 18.94 4.71 -0.33
C GLU A 88 20.46 4.55 -0.16
N ALA A 89 20.91 3.43 0.42
CA ALA A 89 22.33 3.12 0.55
C ALA A 89 23.01 2.96 -0.82
N LEU A 90 22.38 2.24 -1.76
CA LEU A 90 22.87 2.06 -3.12
C LEU A 90 22.93 3.38 -3.90
N ILE A 91 21.94 4.26 -3.73
CA ILE A 91 21.96 5.60 -4.34
C ILE A 91 23.14 6.40 -3.79
N ALA A 92 23.33 6.43 -2.47
CA ALA A 92 24.42 7.15 -1.83
C ALA A 92 25.79 6.61 -2.26
N GLU A 93 25.95 5.28 -2.39
CA GLU A 93 27.16 4.65 -2.90
C GLU A 93 27.43 5.03 -4.37
N ASN A 94 26.41 4.94 -5.22
CA ASN A 94 26.52 5.33 -6.62
C ASN A 94 26.87 6.80 -6.80
N GLU A 95 26.30 7.71 -5.99
CA GLU A 95 26.65 9.12 -6.02
C GLU A 95 28.12 9.35 -5.62
N LYS A 96 28.61 8.65 -4.60
CA LYS A 96 30.03 8.70 -4.22
C LYS A 96 30.92 8.19 -5.35
N LEU A 97 30.57 7.07 -5.97
CA LEU A 97 31.31 6.51 -7.08
C LEU A 97 31.32 7.45 -8.28
N LEU A 98 30.18 8.06 -8.62
CA LEU A 98 30.08 9.04 -9.70
C LEU A 98 30.94 10.27 -9.43
N LYS A 99 30.97 10.78 -8.20
CA LYS A 99 31.87 11.87 -7.81
C LYS A 99 33.33 11.47 -7.96
N ALA A 100 33.71 10.29 -7.48
CA ALA A 100 35.07 9.78 -7.61
C ALA A 100 35.48 9.61 -9.09
N ILE A 101 34.58 9.10 -9.94
CA ILE A 101 34.81 8.99 -11.39
C ILE A 101 34.96 10.39 -12.02
N GLN A 102 34.12 11.35 -11.65
CA GLN A 102 34.23 12.72 -12.17
C GLN A 102 35.54 13.39 -11.73
N GLU A 103 35.94 13.23 -10.48
CA GLU A 103 37.19 13.76 -9.95
C GLU A 103 38.41 13.10 -10.61
N ALA A 104 38.37 11.78 -10.84
CA ALA A 104 39.41 11.06 -11.57
C ALA A 104 39.45 11.42 -13.06
N LYS A 105 38.28 11.60 -13.70
CA LYS A 105 38.18 12.01 -15.12
C LYS A 105 38.57 13.47 -15.34
N ILE A 106 38.48 14.36 -14.34
CA ILE A 106 39.16 15.66 -14.40
C ILE A 106 40.66 15.41 -14.18
N ASP A 107 41.23 14.81 -15.21
CA ASP A 107 42.59 14.37 -15.25
C ASP A 107 43.54 15.59 -15.25
N LYS A 108 44.80 15.34 -14.93
CA LYS A 108 45.91 16.27 -15.11
C LYS A 108 45.90 16.88 -16.52
N VAL A 109 45.40 16.13 -17.51
CA VAL A 109 45.16 16.57 -18.89
C VAL A 109 44.15 17.71 -18.95
N ALA A 110 42.93 17.54 -18.44
CA ALA A 110 41.89 18.58 -18.45
C ALA A 110 42.32 19.86 -17.71
N LYS A 111 43.02 19.71 -16.58
CA LYS A 111 43.60 20.85 -15.85
C LYS A 111 44.70 21.56 -16.64
N SER A 112 45.52 20.82 -17.39
CA SER A 112 46.58 21.40 -18.22
C SER A 112 45.99 22.19 -19.38
N TYR A 113 45.07 21.60 -20.15
CA TYR A 113 44.40 22.28 -21.26
C TYR A 113 43.50 23.43 -20.79
N SER A 114 42.91 23.37 -19.59
CA SER A 114 42.15 24.48 -19.00
C SER A 114 43.00 25.71 -18.71
N LYS A 115 44.29 25.53 -18.37
CA LYS A 115 45.23 26.61 -18.08
C LYS A 115 46.05 27.04 -19.30
N MET A 116 46.10 26.19 -20.33
CA MET A 116 46.79 26.46 -21.58
C MET A 116 46.13 27.62 -22.34
N GLN A 117 46.94 28.42 -23.05
CA GLN A 117 46.39 29.47 -23.91
C GLN A 117 45.52 28.85 -25.02
N PRO A 118 44.33 29.41 -25.33
CA PRO A 118 43.40 28.77 -26.29
C PRO A 118 44.01 28.50 -27.66
N SER A 119 44.91 29.38 -28.14
CA SER A 119 45.60 29.19 -29.42
C SER A 119 46.59 28.03 -29.40
N ALA A 120 47.30 27.84 -28.29
CA ALA A 120 48.25 26.73 -28.14
C ALA A 120 47.49 25.40 -27.97
N ALA A 121 46.41 25.41 -27.19
CA ALA A 121 45.52 24.26 -27.06
C ALA A 121 44.92 23.85 -28.42
N ALA A 122 44.47 24.81 -29.22
CA ALA A 122 43.94 24.54 -30.56
C ALA A 122 44.97 23.85 -31.45
N GLN A 123 46.20 24.39 -31.53
CA GLN A 123 47.27 23.79 -32.34
C GLN A 123 47.63 22.37 -31.93
N VAL A 124 47.65 22.08 -30.62
CA VAL A 124 47.96 20.73 -30.12
C VAL A 124 46.81 19.76 -30.43
N LEU A 125 45.56 20.19 -30.21
CA LEU A 125 44.37 19.36 -30.45
C LEU A 125 44.10 19.12 -31.95
N GLU A 126 44.56 19.99 -32.83
CA GLU A 126 44.48 19.80 -34.29
C GLU A 126 45.39 18.68 -34.81
N GLN A 127 46.50 18.44 -34.11
CA GLN A 127 47.53 17.48 -34.51
C GLN A 127 47.27 16.06 -34.01
N MET A 128 46.25 15.87 -33.18
CA MET A 128 45.88 14.55 -32.64
C MET A 128 44.65 13.98 -33.35
N ASP A 129 44.31 12.74 -32.97
CA ASP A 129 43.11 12.09 -33.47
C ASP A 129 41.84 12.87 -33.04
N PRO A 130 40.85 13.04 -33.93
CA PRO A 130 39.60 13.73 -33.61
C PRO A 130 38.88 13.20 -32.38
N GLN A 131 38.94 11.88 -32.14
CA GLN A 131 38.28 11.25 -31.01
C GLN A 131 38.96 11.64 -29.70
N ASP A 132 40.29 11.56 -29.64
CA ASP A 132 41.05 11.97 -28.46
C ASP A 132 40.87 13.47 -28.15
N ALA A 133 40.82 14.31 -29.19
CA ALA A 133 40.56 15.74 -29.02
C ALA A 133 39.15 16.01 -28.48
N ALA A 134 38.14 15.29 -28.96
CA ALA A 134 36.77 15.37 -28.47
C ALA A 134 36.69 14.96 -26.98
N ASP A 135 37.35 13.85 -26.62
CA ASP A 135 37.39 13.34 -25.25
C ASP A 135 38.00 14.36 -24.28
N ILE A 136 39.09 15.03 -24.68
CA ILE A 136 39.71 16.10 -23.88
C ILE A 136 38.78 17.31 -23.75
N LEU A 137 38.12 17.72 -24.85
CA LEU A 137 37.23 18.88 -24.87
C LEU A 137 35.97 18.67 -24.00
N ILE A 138 35.45 17.44 -23.88
CA ILE A 138 34.34 17.09 -22.97
C ILE A 138 34.69 17.39 -21.51
N LEU A 139 35.96 17.27 -21.13
CA LEU A 139 36.43 17.52 -19.77
C LEU A 139 36.60 19.01 -19.46
N LEU A 140 36.48 19.90 -20.45
CA LEU A 140 36.66 21.34 -20.29
C LEU A 140 35.33 22.07 -20.13
N LYS A 141 35.37 23.22 -19.44
CA LYS A 141 34.20 24.11 -19.33
C LYS A 141 33.76 24.59 -20.73
N PRO A 142 32.45 24.72 -21.02
CA PRO A 142 31.95 25.11 -22.34
C PRO A 142 32.57 26.40 -22.91
N ARG A 143 32.85 27.38 -22.03
CA ARG A 143 33.52 28.64 -22.40
C ARG A 143 34.96 28.45 -22.88
N SER A 144 35.70 27.48 -22.34
CA SER A 144 37.05 27.17 -22.81
C SER A 144 37.00 26.41 -24.14
N VAL A 145 36.10 25.43 -24.26
CA VAL A 145 35.85 24.71 -25.52
C VAL A 145 35.56 25.68 -26.66
N GLY A 146 34.59 26.60 -26.49
CA GLY A 146 34.25 27.58 -27.53
C GLY A 146 35.42 28.48 -27.92
N ARG A 147 36.29 28.87 -26.98
CA ARG A 147 37.49 29.68 -27.27
C ARG A 147 38.57 28.91 -28.01
N ILE A 148 38.71 27.61 -27.73
CA ILE A 148 39.68 26.73 -28.41
C ILE A 148 39.19 26.43 -29.83
N LEU A 149 37.92 26.01 -29.99
CA LEU A 149 37.34 25.75 -31.31
C LEU A 149 37.38 26.98 -32.22
N ALA A 150 37.18 28.19 -31.68
CA ALA A 150 37.30 29.43 -32.44
C ALA A 150 38.72 29.76 -32.92
N LYS A 151 39.74 29.07 -32.39
CA LYS A 151 41.14 29.20 -32.79
C LYS A 151 41.63 27.99 -33.60
N MET A 152 40.75 27.03 -33.88
CA MET A 152 41.06 25.88 -34.72
C MET A 152 40.73 26.11 -36.20
N ALA A 153 41.30 25.29 -37.07
CA ALA A 153 40.94 25.14 -38.47
C ALA A 153 39.46 24.68 -38.59
N PRO A 154 38.65 25.32 -39.44
CA PRO A 154 37.21 25.05 -39.54
C PRO A 154 36.86 23.58 -39.80
N GLN A 155 37.64 22.90 -40.63
CA GLN A 155 37.45 21.49 -40.98
C GLN A 155 37.62 20.59 -39.76
N LYS A 156 38.69 20.81 -38.97
CA LYS A 156 38.98 20.01 -37.78
C LYS A 156 38.00 20.29 -36.65
N ALA A 157 37.63 21.55 -36.45
CA ALA A 157 36.62 21.94 -35.48
C ALA A 157 35.24 21.31 -35.78
N SER A 158 34.86 21.23 -37.05
CA SER A 158 33.60 20.58 -37.50
C SER A 158 33.59 19.08 -37.18
N GLU A 159 34.68 18.39 -37.50
CA GLU A 159 34.85 16.95 -37.24
C GLU A 159 34.69 16.64 -35.74
N ILE A 160 35.45 17.35 -34.90
CA ILE A 160 35.40 17.19 -33.44
C ILE A 160 34.02 17.55 -32.88
N THR A 161 33.37 18.60 -33.38
CA THR A 161 32.03 19.01 -32.91
C THR A 161 30.98 17.93 -33.18
N THR A 162 31.10 17.22 -34.31
CA THR A 162 30.19 16.11 -34.66
C THR A 162 30.32 14.96 -33.65
N LEU A 163 31.55 14.66 -33.20
CA LEU A 163 31.81 13.66 -32.17
C LEU A 163 31.23 14.08 -30.82
N LEU A 164 31.46 15.33 -30.41
CA LEU A 164 30.89 15.90 -29.18
C LEU A 164 29.36 15.83 -29.15
N GLN A 165 28.71 16.04 -30.30
CA GLN A 165 27.27 15.96 -30.41
C GLN A 165 26.77 14.53 -30.19
N LYS A 166 27.42 13.53 -30.81
CA LYS A 166 27.06 12.11 -30.69
C LYS A 166 27.05 11.62 -29.24
N ASP A 167 28.05 12.00 -28.46
CA ASP A 167 28.15 11.63 -27.04
C ASP A 167 27.10 12.35 -26.18
N SER A 168 26.76 13.60 -26.54
CA SER A 168 25.73 14.37 -25.83
C SER A 168 24.31 13.82 -25.99
N HIS A 169 24.04 13.11 -27.10
CA HIS A 169 22.76 12.43 -27.33
C HIS A 169 22.63 11.20 -26.44
N GLN A 170 23.68 10.36 -26.35
CA GLN A 170 23.69 9.18 -25.48
C GLN A 170 23.47 9.52 -23.99
N ALA A 171 24.01 10.65 -23.52
CA ALA A 171 23.84 11.10 -22.14
C ALA A 171 22.43 11.66 -21.83
N LYS A 172 21.68 12.11 -22.85
CA LYS A 172 20.30 12.59 -22.70
C LYS A 172 19.30 11.44 -22.65
N ASP A 173 19.54 10.40 -23.44
CA ASP A 173 18.70 9.19 -23.49
C ASP A 173 18.66 8.51 -22.11
N LEU A 174 19.82 8.38 -21.45
CA LEU A 174 19.96 7.86 -20.08
C LEU A 174 19.28 8.71 -18.99
N LYS A 175 19.05 10.01 -19.24
CA LYS A 175 18.38 10.93 -18.30
C LYS A 175 16.86 10.94 -18.46
N GLN A 176 16.36 10.70 -19.67
CA GLN A 176 14.91 10.63 -19.92
C GLN A 176 14.31 9.35 -19.34
N GLU A 177 15.01 8.23 -19.44
CA GLU A 177 14.58 6.94 -18.86
C GLU A 177 14.48 6.97 -17.32
N LYS A 178 15.36 7.73 -16.65
CA LYS A 178 15.32 7.95 -15.19
C LYS A 178 14.17 8.84 -14.71
N LYS A 179 13.51 9.60 -15.60
CA LYS A 179 12.39 10.48 -15.23
C LYS A 179 11.02 9.79 -15.41
N SER A 180 10.99 8.66 -16.11
CA SER A 180 9.81 7.81 -16.30
C SER A 180 9.68 6.67 -15.28
N LEU A 181 10.69 6.49 -14.43
CA LEU A 181 10.70 5.59 -13.28
C LEU A 181 10.48 6.40 -12.00
#